data_AF-A0AAE9IVS3-F1
#
_entry.id   AF-A0AAE9IVS3-F1
#
_cell.length_a   1.000
_cell.length_b   1.000
_cell.length_c   1.000
_cell.angle_alpha   90.00
_cell.angle_beta   90.00
_cell.angle_gamma   90.00
#
_symmetry.space_group_name_H-M   'P 1'
#
loop_
_entity.id
_entity.type
_entity.pdbx_description
1 polymer ?
#
loop_
_entity_poly.entity_id
_entity_poly.type
_entity_poly.pdbx_seq_one_letter_code
_entity_poly.pdbx_strand_id
1 'polypeptide(L)'
;MTDTNKMLLSKIQALQTGLHEVTNIVIENLTSQKSQQYLTEELVENQKEREIQKKLCESYVAVHERTLLELEDSRKIQKEQEEKINIFTEENKKFIEIRQKLNEENEKLCEELGEMKRKLEDFEEKKTFQIFIKIRHYITLDVKKSDTIADVKKKLFKRGLFCNNCLLVYGGKPLNDSCTISYYNIQRESTLFISNPYFQANDRAQ
;
A
#
# COMPACT_ATOMS: atom_id res chain seq x y z
N MET A 1 16.02 -120.70 -61.33
CA MET A 1 16.29 -119.89 -60.11
C MET A 1 16.17 -118.39 -60.40
N THR A 2 15.17 -117.96 -61.17
CA THR A 2 15.15 -116.63 -61.81
C THR A 2 13.90 -115.81 -61.51
N ASP A 3 12.72 -116.44 -61.40
CA ASP A 3 11.45 -115.70 -61.18
C ASP A 3 11.21 -115.31 -59.72
N THR A 4 11.59 -116.15 -58.76
CA THR A 4 11.48 -115.85 -57.32
C THR A 4 12.36 -114.68 -56.90
N ASN A 5 13.57 -114.55 -57.46
CA ASN A 5 14.47 -113.44 -57.17
C ASN A 5 13.94 -112.12 -57.76
N LYS A 6 13.33 -112.15 -58.95
CA LYS A 6 12.73 -110.96 -59.56
C LYS A 6 11.48 -110.48 -58.79
N MET A 7 10.67 -111.43 -58.30
CA MET A 7 9.54 -111.13 -57.42
C MET A 7 9.98 -110.59 -56.05
N LEU A 8 11.06 -111.13 -55.46
CA LEU A 8 11.66 -110.62 -54.23
C LEU A 8 12.23 -109.21 -54.41
N LEU A 9 12.93 -108.94 -55.53
CA LEU A 9 13.47 -107.62 -55.84
C LEU A 9 12.36 -106.56 -55.97
N SER A 10 11.25 -106.92 -56.64
CA SER A 10 10.08 -106.05 -56.79
C SER A 10 9.39 -105.78 -55.45
N LYS A 11 9.28 -106.80 -54.58
CA LYS A 11 8.77 -106.62 -53.20
C LYS A 11 9.70 -105.73 -52.36
N ILE A 12 11.01 -105.89 -52.48
CA ILE A 12 12.00 -105.06 -51.80
C ILE A 12 11.90 -103.60 -52.28
N GLN A 13 11.78 -103.36 -53.59
CA GLN A 13 11.57 -102.02 -54.13
C GLN A 13 10.25 -101.40 -53.67
N ALA A 14 9.15 -102.15 -53.70
CA ALA A 14 7.85 -101.67 -53.21
C ALA A 14 7.91 -101.33 -51.71
N LEU A 15 8.59 -102.14 -50.91
CA LEU A 15 8.84 -101.86 -49.49
C LEU A 15 9.73 -100.62 -49.30
N GLN A 16 10.75 -100.42 -50.15
CA GLN A 16 11.62 -99.24 -50.10
C GLN A 16 10.87 -97.96 -50.51
N THR A 17 10.04 -98.01 -51.55
CA THR A 17 9.20 -96.88 -51.97
C THR A 17 8.19 -96.54 -50.88
N GLY A 18 7.51 -97.54 -50.32
CA GLY A 18 6.59 -97.34 -49.20
C GLY A 18 7.29 -96.78 -47.96
N LEU A 19 8.50 -97.24 -47.65
CA LEU A 19 9.31 -96.69 -46.55
C LEU A 19 9.70 -95.22 -46.82
N HIS A 20 10.04 -94.87 -48.06
CA HIS A 20 10.38 -93.51 -48.45
C HIS A 20 9.17 -92.57 -48.36
N GLU A 21 8.00 -92.99 -48.83
CA GLU A 21 6.75 -92.24 -48.69
C GLU A 21 6.39 -92.00 -47.21
N VAL A 22 6.46 -93.04 -46.37
CA VAL A 22 6.24 -92.91 -44.92
C VAL A 22 7.26 -91.95 -44.30
N THR A 23 8.52 -92.01 -44.72
CA THR A 23 9.57 -91.10 -44.22
C THR A 23 9.27 -89.64 -44.61
N ASN A 24 8.86 -89.39 -45.85
CA ASN A 24 8.50 -88.04 -46.30
C ASN A 24 7.28 -87.49 -45.55
N ILE A 25 6.25 -88.31 -45.33
CA ILE A 25 5.07 -87.92 -44.53
C ILE A 25 5.48 -87.59 -43.08
N VAL A 26 6.37 -88.37 -42.48
CA VAL A 26 6.89 -88.11 -41.12
C VAL A 26 7.69 -86.82 -41.08
N ILE A 27 8.55 -86.55 -42.09
CA ILE A 27 9.30 -85.29 -42.20
C ILE A 27 8.34 -84.11 -42.34
N GLU A 28 7.37 -84.16 -43.25
CA GLU A 28 6.39 -83.08 -43.45
C GLU A 28 5.58 -82.78 -42.18
N ASN A 29 5.14 -83.82 -41.47
CA ASN A 29 4.43 -83.67 -40.20
C ASN A 29 5.31 -83.06 -39.10
N LEU A 30 6.55 -83.54 -38.93
CA LEU A 30 7.50 -82.97 -37.95
C LEU A 30 7.84 -81.51 -38.27
N THR A 31 7.93 -81.16 -39.55
CA THR A 31 8.21 -79.80 -40.00
C THR A 31 7.02 -78.88 -39.73
N SER A 32 5.79 -79.32 -40.05
CA SER A 32 4.57 -78.59 -39.73
C SER A 32 4.38 -78.40 -38.22
N GLN A 33 4.70 -79.41 -37.42
CA GLN A 33 4.60 -79.33 -35.97
C GLN A 33 5.57 -78.31 -35.37
N LYS A 34 6.82 -78.24 -35.87
CA LYS A 34 7.77 -77.18 -35.49
C LYS A 34 7.29 -75.78 -35.88
N SER A 35 6.74 -75.61 -37.09
CA SER A 35 6.19 -74.32 -37.53
C SER A 35 4.99 -73.89 -36.69
N GLN A 36 4.11 -74.81 -36.33
CA GLN A 36 2.98 -74.54 -35.43
C GLN A 36 3.46 -74.13 -34.04
N GLN A 37 4.48 -74.82 -33.50
CA GLN A 37 5.05 -74.50 -32.20
C GLN A 37 5.66 -73.09 -32.16
N TYR A 38 6.39 -72.69 -33.21
CA TYR A 38 6.94 -71.34 -33.35
C TYR A 38 5.84 -70.27 -33.37
N LEU A 39 4.79 -70.46 -34.18
CA LEU A 39 3.66 -69.52 -34.25
C LEU A 39 2.91 -69.41 -32.91
N THR A 40 2.78 -70.50 -32.15
CA THR A 40 2.19 -70.45 -30.80
C THR A 40 3.04 -69.68 -29.80
N GLU A 41 4.37 -69.80 -29.85
CA GLU A 41 5.28 -69.03 -29.00
C GLU A 41 5.20 -67.53 -29.33
N GLU A 42 5.19 -67.16 -30.62
CA GLU A 42 5.04 -65.78 -31.08
C GLU A 42 3.68 -65.17 -30.69
N LEU A 43 2.59 -65.96 -30.75
CA LEU A 43 1.27 -65.53 -30.27
C LEU A 43 1.25 -65.24 -28.76
N VAL A 44 1.93 -66.07 -27.95
CA VAL A 44 2.05 -65.85 -26.50
C VAL A 44 2.85 -64.59 -26.19
N GLU A 45 3.91 -64.32 -26.95
CA GLU A 45 4.70 -63.10 -26.82
C GLU A 45 3.89 -61.85 -27.21
N ASN A 46 3.14 -61.92 -28.31
CA ASN A 46 2.22 -60.85 -28.73
C ASN A 46 1.12 -60.59 -27.69
N GLN A 47 0.60 -61.63 -27.03
CA GLN A 47 -0.36 -61.48 -25.94
C GLN A 47 0.23 -60.76 -24.73
N LYS A 48 1.48 -61.10 -24.34
CA LYS A 48 2.18 -60.38 -23.27
C LYS A 48 2.39 -58.92 -23.61
N GLU A 49 2.78 -58.62 -24.85
CA GLU A 49 2.98 -57.25 -25.33
C GLU A 49 1.67 -56.44 -25.29
N ARG A 50 0.55 -57.03 -25.72
CA ARG A 50 -0.78 -56.39 -25.61
C ARG A 50 -1.18 -56.11 -24.16
N GLU A 51 -0.92 -57.04 -23.25
CA GLU A 51 -1.18 -56.83 -21.81
C GLU A 51 -0.34 -55.69 -21.24
N ILE A 52 0.93 -55.58 -21.62
CA ILE A 52 1.79 -54.46 -21.24
C ILE A 52 1.25 -53.13 -21.80
N GLN A 53 0.91 -53.10 -23.09
CA GLN A 53 0.35 -51.90 -23.73
C GLN A 53 -0.98 -51.47 -23.08
N LYS A 54 -1.84 -52.42 -22.73
CA LYS A 54 -3.10 -52.15 -22.03
C LYS A 54 -2.84 -51.52 -20.65
N LYS A 55 -1.95 -52.10 -19.85
CA LYS A 55 -1.56 -51.55 -18.54
C LYS A 55 -0.95 -50.15 -18.65
N LEU A 56 -0.14 -49.92 -19.69
CA LEU A 56 0.45 -48.60 -19.96
C LEU A 56 -0.64 -47.57 -20.30
N CYS A 57 -1.61 -47.95 -21.13
CA CYS A 57 -2.74 -47.08 -21.48
C CYS A 57 -3.61 -46.76 -20.27
N GLU A 58 -3.94 -47.75 -19.44
CA GLU A 58 -4.69 -47.57 -18.19
C GLU A 58 -3.94 -46.64 -17.22
N SER A 59 -2.62 -46.84 -17.07
CA SER A 59 -1.77 -45.96 -16.26
C SER A 59 -1.79 -44.51 -16.77
N TYR A 60 -1.66 -44.31 -18.09
CA TYR A 60 -1.68 -42.98 -18.70
C TYR A 60 -3.02 -42.27 -18.48
N VAL A 61 -4.14 -42.98 -18.67
CA VAL A 61 -5.49 -42.45 -18.41
C VAL A 61 -5.64 -42.06 -16.94
N ALA A 62 -5.24 -42.94 -16.01
CA ALA A 62 -5.34 -42.65 -14.58
C ALA A 62 -4.50 -41.43 -14.16
N VAL A 63 -3.30 -41.25 -14.73
CA VAL A 63 -2.49 -40.05 -14.50
C VAL A 63 -3.19 -38.81 -15.06
N HIS A 64 -3.72 -38.88 -16.29
CA HIS A 64 -4.39 -37.76 -16.92
C HIS A 64 -5.63 -37.31 -16.15
N GLU A 65 -6.46 -38.25 -15.68
CA GLU A 65 -7.63 -37.98 -14.86
C GLU A 65 -7.26 -37.30 -13.52
N ARG A 66 -6.20 -37.76 -12.85
CA ARG A 66 -5.69 -37.10 -11.63
C ARG A 66 -5.23 -35.69 -11.91
N THR A 67 -4.47 -35.47 -12.99
CA THR A 67 -4.00 -34.14 -13.36
C THR A 67 -5.16 -33.20 -13.68
N LEU A 68 -6.22 -33.68 -14.35
CA LEU A 68 -7.42 -32.87 -14.60
C LEU A 68 -8.10 -32.44 -13.29
N LEU A 69 -8.27 -33.35 -12.34
CA LEU A 69 -8.85 -33.04 -11.03
C LEU A 69 -8.01 -32.01 -10.26
N GLU A 70 -6.68 -32.19 -10.23
CA GLU A 70 -5.76 -31.24 -9.58
C GLU A 70 -5.83 -29.84 -10.23
N LEU A 71 -5.97 -29.78 -11.56
CA LEU A 71 -6.15 -28.52 -12.29
C LEU A 71 -7.51 -27.87 -12.01
N GLU A 72 -8.58 -28.66 -11.87
CA GLU A 72 -9.90 -28.16 -11.50
C GLU A 72 -9.91 -27.58 -10.09
N ASP A 73 -9.31 -28.28 -9.12
CA ASP A 73 -9.14 -27.79 -7.75
C ASP A 73 -8.31 -26.50 -7.72
N SER A 74 -7.20 -26.48 -8.47
CA SER A 74 -6.34 -25.28 -8.58
C SER A 74 -7.09 -24.08 -9.16
N ARG A 75 -7.91 -24.30 -10.20
CA ARG A 75 -8.76 -23.26 -10.79
C ARG A 75 -9.80 -22.74 -9.80
N LYS A 76 -10.41 -23.63 -9.01
CA LYS A 76 -11.38 -23.23 -7.99
C LYS A 76 -10.73 -22.35 -6.92
N ILE A 77 -9.56 -22.75 -6.42
CA ILE A 77 -8.78 -21.96 -5.46
C ILE A 77 -8.42 -20.60 -6.05
N GLN A 78 -7.96 -20.56 -7.31
CA GLN A 78 -7.61 -19.31 -7.97
C GLN A 78 -8.80 -18.37 -8.08
N LYS A 79 -9.98 -18.88 -8.46
CA LYS A 79 -11.21 -18.08 -8.53
C LYS A 79 -11.61 -17.51 -7.18
N GLU A 80 -11.54 -18.31 -6.10
CA GLU A 80 -11.81 -17.84 -4.74
C GLU A 80 -10.81 -16.76 -4.29
N GLN A 81 -9.53 -16.87 -4.69
CA GLN A 81 -8.51 -15.86 -4.43
C GLN A 81 -8.78 -14.55 -5.19
N GLU A 82 -9.15 -14.64 -6.48
CA GLU A 82 -9.50 -13.48 -7.30
C GLU A 82 -10.72 -12.73 -6.74
N GLU A 83 -11.74 -13.44 -6.27
CA GLU A 83 -12.90 -12.83 -5.59
C GLU A 83 -12.48 -12.08 -4.31
N LYS A 84 -11.62 -12.67 -3.48
CA LYS A 84 -11.07 -12.00 -2.29
C LYS A 84 -10.27 -10.75 -2.64
N ILE A 85 -9.45 -10.81 -3.69
CA ILE A 85 -8.66 -9.67 -4.18
C ILE A 85 -9.60 -8.56 -4.64
N ASN A 86 -10.65 -8.88 -5.40
CA ASN A 86 -11.61 -7.88 -5.87
C ASN A 86 -12.34 -7.18 -4.72
N ILE A 87 -12.81 -7.94 -3.72
CA ILE A 87 -13.45 -7.38 -2.52
C ILE A 87 -12.48 -6.42 -1.82
N PHE A 88 -11.26 -6.86 -1.56
CA PHE A 88 -10.25 -6.03 -0.90
C PHE A 88 -9.88 -4.78 -1.72
N THR A 89 -9.86 -4.89 -3.05
CA THR A 89 -9.59 -3.77 -3.95
C THR A 89 -10.68 -2.71 -3.87
N GLU A 90 -11.95 -3.11 -3.87
CA GLU A 90 -13.08 -2.20 -3.71
C GLU A 90 -13.13 -1.55 -2.32
N GLU A 91 -12.80 -2.30 -1.26
CA GLU A 91 -12.65 -1.73 0.09
C GLU A 91 -11.54 -0.68 0.14
N ASN A 92 -10.37 -0.97 -0.44
CA ASN A 92 -9.27 -0.02 -0.51
C ASN A 92 -9.65 1.25 -1.27
N LYS A 93 -10.44 1.14 -2.35
CA LYS A 93 -10.95 2.29 -3.08
C LYS A 93 -11.81 3.19 -2.19
N LYS A 94 -12.72 2.61 -1.39
CA LYS A 94 -13.52 3.36 -0.41
C LYS A 94 -12.63 4.05 0.64
N PHE A 95 -11.58 3.38 1.12
CA PHE A 95 -10.63 4.00 2.06
C PHE A 95 -9.88 5.19 1.44
N ILE A 96 -9.50 5.10 0.16
CA ILE A 96 -8.87 6.21 -0.57
C ILE A 96 -9.84 7.40 -0.67
N GLU A 97 -11.09 7.15 -1.04
CA GLU A 97 -12.12 8.21 -1.12
C GLU A 97 -12.37 8.89 0.24
N ILE A 98 -12.44 8.12 1.32
CA ILE A 98 -12.58 8.65 2.69
C ILE A 98 -11.37 9.52 3.05
N ARG A 99 -10.16 9.04 2.78
CA ARG A 99 -8.92 9.81 3.04
C ARG A 99 -8.89 11.12 2.25
N GLN A 100 -9.32 11.10 1.00
CA GLN A 100 -9.39 12.30 0.18
C GLN A 100 -10.38 13.32 0.77
N LYS A 101 -11.60 12.91 1.11
CA LYS A 101 -12.60 13.78 1.75
C LYS A 101 -12.10 14.37 3.05
N LEU A 102 -11.46 13.56 3.90
CA LEU A 102 -10.87 14.02 5.15
C LEU A 102 -9.77 15.07 4.90
N ASN A 103 -8.95 14.88 3.87
CA ASN A 103 -7.92 15.85 3.51
C ASN A 103 -8.52 17.18 3.03
N GLU A 104 -9.56 17.14 2.20
CA GLU A 104 -10.29 18.32 1.74
C GLU A 104 -10.95 19.08 2.90
N GLU A 105 -11.53 18.37 3.88
CA GLU A 105 -12.07 18.99 5.10
C GLU A 105 -10.97 19.62 5.97
N ASN A 106 -9.84 18.94 6.13
CA ASN A 106 -8.70 19.48 6.89
C ASN A 106 -8.10 20.73 6.23
N GLU A 107 -8.07 20.81 4.90
CA GLU A 107 -7.60 21.98 4.17
C GLU A 107 -8.51 23.19 4.43
N LYS A 108 -9.84 23.01 4.33
CA LYS A 108 -10.83 24.05 4.66
C LYS A 108 -10.71 24.54 6.10
N LEU A 109 -10.55 23.62 7.05
CA LEU A 109 -10.34 23.97 8.46
C LEU A 109 -9.05 24.79 8.66
N CYS A 110 -7.98 24.46 7.96
CA CYS A 110 -6.73 25.23 8.00
C CYS A 110 -6.93 26.66 7.47
N GLU A 111 -7.69 26.83 6.39
CA GLU A 111 -8.02 28.15 5.84
C GLU A 111 -8.86 28.98 6.80
N GLU A 112 -9.92 28.41 7.37
CA GLU A 112 -10.77 29.06 8.37
C GLU A 112 -9.98 29.48 9.61
N LEU A 113 -9.11 28.59 10.11
CA LEU A 113 -8.23 28.88 11.22
C LEU A 113 -7.26 30.03 10.88
N GLY A 114 -6.71 30.04 9.67
CA GLY A 114 -5.85 31.10 9.17
C GLY A 114 -6.56 32.46 9.11
N GLU A 115 -7.82 32.48 8.66
CA GLU A 115 -8.65 33.68 8.70
C GLU A 115 -8.93 34.16 10.12
N MET A 116 -9.32 33.26 11.01
CA MET A 116 -9.58 33.61 12.42
C MET A 116 -8.33 34.18 13.07
N LYS A 117 -7.15 33.61 12.78
CA LYS A 117 -5.87 34.11 13.29
C LYS A 117 -5.57 35.53 12.80
N ARG A 118 -5.74 35.82 11.51
CA ARG A 118 -5.58 37.17 10.97
C ARG A 118 -6.55 38.17 11.62
N LYS A 119 -7.83 37.78 11.76
CA LYS A 119 -8.85 38.60 12.44
C LYS A 119 -8.48 38.87 13.90
N LEU A 120 -7.89 37.89 14.59
CA LEU A 120 -7.43 38.03 15.96
C LEU A 120 -6.21 38.96 16.07
N GLU A 121 -5.23 38.83 15.18
CA GLU A 121 -4.06 39.71 15.11
C GLU A 121 -4.47 41.17 14.86
N ASP A 122 -5.36 41.41 13.91
CA ASP A 122 -5.95 42.74 13.64
C ASP A 122 -6.70 43.30 14.86
N PHE A 123 -7.45 42.43 15.56
CA PHE A 123 -8.17 42.82 16.76
C PHE A 123 -7.21 43.18 17.89
N GLU A 124 -6.17 42.39 18.12
CA GLU A 124 -5.16 42.65 19.14
C GLU A 124 -4.37 43.94 18.89
N GLU A 125 -4.08 44.26 17.64
CA GLU A 125 -3.41 45.51 17.28
C GLU A 125 -4.29 46.74 17.56
N LYS A 126 -5.60 46.61 17.29
CA LYS A 126 -6.58 47.69 17.50
C LYS A 126 -7.08 47.80 18.95
N LYS A 127 -6.91 46.75 19.75
CA LYS A 127 -7.36 46.68 21.14
C LYS A 127 -6.65 47.73 21.99
N THR A 128 -7.43 48.62 22.57
CA THR A 128 -6.95 49.53 23.61
C THR A 128 -6.84 48.81 24.94
N PHE A 129 -5.81 49.14 25.71
CA PHE A 129 -5.63 48.69 27.08
C PHE A 129 -5.16 49.84 27.95
N GLN A 130 -5.29 49.68 29.27
CA GLN A 130 -4.97 50.74 30.22
C GLN A 130 -3.55 50.61 30.74
N ILE A 131 -2.86 51.74 30.86
CA ILE A 131 -1.59 51.88 31.56
C ILE A 131 -1.71 52.98 32.61
N PHE A 132 -0.85 52.93 33.62
CA PHE A 132 -0.78 53.93 34.68
C PHE A 132 0.43 54.84 34.50
N ILE A 133 0.23 56.13 34.74
CA ILE A 133 1.30 57.12 34.66
C ILE A 133 1.40 57.77 36.04
N LYS A 134 2.55 57.55 36.69
CA LYS A 134 2.87 58.06 38.02
C LYS A 134 3.58 59.39 37.89
N ILE A 135 2.92 60.44 38.39
CA ILE A 135 3.43 61.81 38.40
C ILE A 135 3.48 62.31 39.85
N ARG A 136 2.33 62.75 40.38
CA ARG A 136 2.12 62.97 41.82
C ARG A 136 1.11 61.94 42.32
N HIS A 137 -0.03 61.87 41.65
CA HIS A 137 -1.00 60.78 41.71
C HIS A 137 -0.89 59.92 40.42
N TYR A 138 -1.66 58.83 40.36
CA TYR A 138 -1.73 57.96 39.19
C TYR A 138 -2.77 58.46 38.20
N ILE A 139 -2.44 58.43 36.92
CA ILE A 139 -3.37 58.73 35.82
C ILE A 139 -3.49 57.49 34.94
N THR A 140 -4.72 57.08 34.65
CA THR A 140 -5.01 55.89 33.83
C THR A 140 -5.21 56.29 32.38
N LEU A 141 -4.41 55.78 31.46
CA LEU A 141 -4.47 56.12 30.03
C LEU A 141 -4.82 54.91 29.16
N ASP A 142 -5.78 55.06 28.25
CA ASP A 142 -6.09 54.05 27.24
C ASP A 142 -5.13 54.19 26.04
N VAL A 143 -4.32 53.16 25.83
CA VAL A 143 -3.28 53.08 24.80
C VAL A 143 -3.46 51.84 23.93
N LYS A 144 -2.99 51.90 22.70
CA LYS A 144 -2.90 50.76 21.78
C LYS A 144 -1.46 50.26 21.72
N LYS A 145 -1.27 48.99 21.33
CA LYS A 145 0.07 48.42 21.12
C LYS A 145 0.87 49.20 20.07
N SER A 146 0.18 49.74 19.06
CA SER A 146 0.75 50.53 17.95
C SER A 146 0.97 52.01 18.25
N ASP A 147 0.46 52.53 19.39
CA ASP A 147 0.70 53.93 19.75
C ASP A 147 2.18 54.18 20.01
N THR A 148 2.69 55.31 19.52
CA THR A 148 4.04 55.77 19.84
C THR A 148 4.10 56.44 21.20
N ILE A 149 5.29 56.59 21.77
CA ILE A 149 5.48 57.36 23.01
C ILE A 149 5.09 58.84 22.79
N ALA A 150 5.28 59.39 21.60
CA ALA A 150 4.75 60.71 21.23
C ALA A 150 3.21 60.77 21.31
N ASP A 151 2.51 59.73 20.84
CA ASP A 151 1.04 59.65 20.94
C ASP A 151 0.57 59.58 22.39
N VAL A 152 1.28 58.83 23.24
CA VAL A 152 1.02 58.74 24.68
C VAL A 152 1.17 60.12 25.35
N LYS A 153 2.24 60.86 25.02
CA LYS A 153 2.43 62.25 25.48
C LYS A 153 1.31 63.18 25.01
N LYS A 154 0.87 63.03 23.75
CA LYS A 154 -0.27 63.80 23.21
C LYS A 154 -1.59 63.47 23.92
N LYS A 155 -1.82 62.21 24.29
CA LYS A 155 -3.00 61.81 25.07
C LYS A 155 -2.94 62.32 26.51
N LEU A 156 -1.76 62.39 27.12
CA LEU A 156 -1.54 63.08 28.41
C LEU A 156 -1.84 64.58 28.31
N PHE A 157 -1.40 65.23 27.23
CA PHE A 157 -1.68 66.65 26.98
C PHE A 157 -3.18 66.94 26.91
N LYS A 158 -3.94 66.09 26.21
CA LYS A 158 -5.41 66.18 26.17
C LYS A 158 -6.09 66.03 27.54
N ARG A 159 -5.43 65.42 28.52
CA ARG A 159 -5.91 65.31 29.91
C ARG A 159 -5.52 66.53 30.78
N GLY A 160 -4.94 67.57 30.20
CA GLY A 160 -4.60 68.82 30.89
C GLY A 160 -3.16 68.88 31.42
N LEU A 161 -2.28 67.95 31.02
CA LEU A 161 -0.90 67.93 31.47
C LEU A 161 0.08 68.39 30.39
N PHE A 162 0.77 69.51 30.64
CA PHE A 162 1.82 70.02 29.76
C PHE A 162 3.08 69.16 29.88
N CYS A 163 3.17 68.07 29.11
CA CYS A 163 4.28 67.11 29.13
C CYS A 163 5.20 67.16 27.90
N ASN A 164 5.23 68.28 27.17
CA ASN A 164 5.96 68.39 25.90
C ASN A 164 7.48 68.18 26.07
N ASN A 165 8.05 68.54 27.21
CA ASN A 165 9.47 68.34 27.53
C ASN A 165 9.71 67.24 28.57
N CYS A 166 8.66 66.51 28.96
CA CYS A 166 8.77 65.46 29.97
C CYS A 166 9.30 64.16 29.35
N LEU A 167 10.20 63.50 30.07
CA LEU A 167 10.68 62.16 29.73
C LEU A 167 9.84 61.12 30.48
N LEU A 168 9.15 60.27 29.71
CA LEU A 168 8.52 59.07 30.25
C LEU A 168 9.59 58.02 30.48
N VAL A 169 9.55 57.35 31.63
CA VAL A 169 10.51 56.33 32.06
C VAL A 169 9.77 55.04 32.38
N TYR A 170 10.31 53.93 31.88
CA TYR A 170 9.85 52.58 32.19
C TYR A 170 11.05 51.67 32.39
N GLY A 171 11.02 50.82 33.42
CA GLY A 171 12.15 49.94 33.76
C GLY A 171 13.48 50.66 34.01
N GLY A 172 13.42 51.90 34.51
CA GLY A 172 14.61 52.73 34.77
C GLY A 172 15.25 53.36 33.52
N LYS A 173 14.65 53.24 32.33
CA LYS A 173 15.17 53.85 31.09
C LYS A 173 14.19 54.88 30.52
N PRO A 174 14.68 56.04 30.03
CA PRO A 174 13.84 56.99 29.32
C PRO A 174 13.36 56.39 28.00
N LEU A 175 12.10 56.66 27.68
CA LEU A 175 11.45 56.17 26.47
C LEU A 175 11.66 57.17 25.33
N ASN A 176 11.84 56.64 24.12
CA ASN A 176 12.04 57.42 22.91
C ASN A 176 10.69 57.67 22.22
N ASP A 177 10.47 58.91 21.77
CA ASP A 177 9.22 59.39 21.20
C ASP A 177 8.82 58.68 19.90
N SER A 178 9.80 58.17 19.13
CA SER A 178 9.57 57.42 17.89
C SER A 178 9.27 55.94 18.09
N CYS A 179 9.44 55.39 19.30
CA CYS A 179 9.22 53.97 19.58
C CYS A 179 7.77 53.72 20.00
N THR A 180 7.26 52.50 19.75
CA THR A 180 5.89 52.11 20.12
C THR A 180 5.80 51.52 21.53
N ILE A 181 4.59 51.48 22.08
CA ILE A 181 4.27 50.76 23.33
C ILE A 181 4.68 49.28 23.25
N SER A 182 4.43 48.64 22.10
CA SER A 182 4.83 47.24 21.87
C SER A 182 6.36 47.04 21.87
N TYR A 183 7.13 47.99 21.34
CA TYR A 183 8.60 47.89 21.29
C TYR A 183 9.22 47.79 22.68
N TYR A 184 8.66 48.51 23.66
CA TYR A 184 9.09 48.46 25.06
C TYR A 184 8.41 47.36 25.87
N ASN A 185 7.60 46.50 25.23
CA ASN A 185 6.83 45.45 25.85
C ASN A 185 5.98 45.94 27.05
N ILE A 186 5.46 47.17 26.96
CA ILE A 186 4.62 47.77 27.99
C ILE A 186 3.25 47.09 27.90
N GLN A 187 2.88 46.40 28.97
CA GLN A 187 1.64 45.62 29.05
C GLN A 187 0.53 46.40 29.76
N ARG A 188 -0.69 45.85 29.70
CA ARG A 188 -1.81 46.33 30.51
C ARG A 188 -1.41 46.47 31.97
N GLU A 189 -1.87 47.56 32.58
CA GLU A 189 -1.62 47.94 33.97
C GLU A 189 -0.14 48.23 34.31
N SER A 190 0.72 48.37 33.29
CA SER A 190 2.09 48.85 33.50
C SER A 190 2.11 50.29 34.00
N THR A 191 3.07 50.60 34.88
CA THR A 191 3.25 51.95 35.42
C THR A 191 4.47 52.64 34.79
N LEU A 192 4.26 53.81 34.19
CA LEU A 192 5.30 54.69 33.67
C LEU A 192 5.52 55.86 34.63
N PHE A 193 6.76 56.35 34.71
CA PHE A 193 7.14 57.47 35.58
C PHE A 193 7.55 58.68 34.76
N ILE A 194 7.43 59.88 35.33
CA ILE A 194 7.96 61.12 34.72
C ILE A 194 9.26 61.50 35.41
N SER A 195 10.37 61.58 34.64
CA SER A 195 11.70 61.92 35.18
C SER A 195 11.94 63.41 35.38
N ASN A 196 11.19 64.28 34.69
CA ASN A 196 11.39 65.72 34.76
C ASN A 196 10.05 66.47 34.93
N PRO A 197 9.62 66.71 36.17
CA PRO A 197 8.39 67.40 36.47
C PRO A 197 8.64 68.91 36.56
N TYR A 198 8.98 69.57 35.45
CA TYR A 198 8.75 71.02 35.38
C TYR A 198 7.23 71.24 35.27
N PHE A 199 6.55 71.15 36.41
CA PHE A 199 5.14 71.51 36.58
C PHE A 199 5.05 73.03 36.41
N GLN A 200 4.81 73.50 35.20
CA GLN A 200 4.14 74.79 35.04
C GLN A 200 2.64 74.51 35.18
N ALA A 201 2.17 74.51 36.42
CA ALA A 201 0.74 74.69 36.65
C ALA A 201 0.41 76.04 36.02
N ASN A 202 -0.39 76.04 34.95
CA ASN A 202 -1.02 77.26 34.48
C ASN A 202 -2.00 77.67 35.59
N ASP A 203 -1.52 78.50 36.51
CA ASP A 203 -2.35 79.40 37.32
C ASP A 203 -3.04 80.36 36.35
N ARG A 204 -4.14 79.90 35.77
CA ARG A 204 -5.17 80.73 35.16
C ARG A 204 -6.52 80.16 35.54
N ALA A 205 -6.95 80.51 36.74
CA ALA A 205 -8.36 80.65 37.07
C ALA A 205 -8.54 82.08 37.61
N GLN A 206 -9.51 82.76 37.00
CA GLN A 206 -10.06 84.06 37.36
C GLN A 206 -10.63 84.05 38.78
#